data_AF-A0A0G1PE95-F1
#
_entry.id   AF-A0A0G1PE95-F1
#
_cell.length_a   1.000
_cell.length_b   1.000
_cell.length_c   1.000
_cell.angle_alpha   90.00
_cell.angle_beta   90.00
_cell.angle_gamma   90.00
#
_symmetry.space_group_name_H-M   'P 1'
#
loop_
_entity.id
_entity.type
_entity.pdbx_description
1 polymer ?
#
loop_
_entity_poly.entity_id
_entity_poly.type
_entity_poly.pdbx_seq_one_letter_code
_entity_poly.pdbx_strand_id
1 'polypeptide(L)'
;MDFKPVKIAAAMGKAFRDVRGGIPEEKLQEMTDKIVEELEGMFMEKTPSVEEVQDVVERRIMTEGFYDVAKHYILYRYDHAILREEKKKDTLEKIEKNDLFVVKRSGKRERFSLFKLKKTLSYAVEGYEDEVDSDVIATQCQLELYDGIKTRDIMRSLVMTARSLIELDPAYSHVAARLLRFMLYKDVIGPEVINFHNLSQGYREAFKRNLRFGVEIGRLDPRLLEFDLDELANSLVIERDELFKYLGAQTLYDRYLLQNPDTREVLETPQAFWMRVAMGLSILEKDINGRAKEFYGVLSTLRFVSSTPTLFHAGTLRPQ
;
A
#
# COMPACT_ATOMS: atom_id res chain seq x y z
N MET A 1 -6.79 3.31 5.75
CA MET A 1 -6.23 4.43 6.54
C MET A 1 -6.53 4.13 7.98
N ASP A 2 -5.58 4.36 8.89
CA ASP A 2 -5.84 4.22 10.32
C ASP A 2 -6.78 5.33 10.81
N PHE A 3 -7.70 5.00 11.72
CA PHE A 3 -8.57 5.95 12.38
C PHE A 3 -7.74 6.90 13.26
N LYS A 4 -7.93 8.21 13.11
CA LYS A 4 -7.19 9.23 13.85
C LYS A 4 -8.17 10.24 14.48
N PRO A 5 -8.49 10.10 15.78
CA PRO A 5 -9.40 11.01 16.50
C PRO A 5 -9.05 12.49 16.34
N VAL A 6 -7.76 12.80 16.24
CA VAL A 6 -7.23 14.16 16.02
C VAL A 6 -7.85 14.85 14.79
N LYS A 7 -8.23 14.09 13.74
CA LYS A 7 -8.89 14.67 12.55
C LYS A 7 -10.30 15.14 12.86
N ILE A 8 -11.02 14.45 13.73
CA ILE A 8 -12.38 14.83 14.17
C ILE A 8 -12.29 16.12 14.98
N ALA A 9 -11.41 16.17 15.98
CA ALA A 9 -11.16 17.36 16.80
C ALA A 9 -10.78 18.57 15.93
N ALA A 10 -9.89 18.40 14.94
CA ALA A 10 -9.47 19.47 14.06
C ALA A 10 -10.62 20.03 13.20
N ALA A 11 -11.47 19.15 12.64
CA ALA A 11 -12.62 19.54 11.82
C ALA A 11 -13.68 20.28 12.66
N MET A 12 -14.04 19.73 13.83
CA MET A 12 -14.95 20.37 14.77
C MET A 12 -14.40 21.71 15.25
N GLY A 13 -13.14 21.76 15.68
CA GLY A 13 -12.50 22.98 16.16
C GLY A 13 -12.47 24.08 15.12
N LYS A 14 -12.36 23.74 13.82
CA LYS A 14 -12.51 24.70 12.73
C LYS A 14 -13.93 25.27 12.68
N ALA A 15 -14.96 24.43 12.68
CA ALA A 15 -16.34 24.91 12.69
C ALA A 15 -16.69 25.77 13.91
N PHE A 16 -16.19 25.42 15.10
CA PHE A 16 -16.34 26.25 16.30
C PHE A 16 -15.64 27.61 16.18
N ARG A 17 -14.44 27.65 15.59
CA ARG A 17 -13.74 28.91 15.31
C ARG A 17 -14.50 29.79 14.33
N ASP A 18 -15.01 29.20 13.25
CA ASP A 18 -15.68 29.93 12.18
C ASP A 18 -17.03 30.53 12.63
N VAL A 19 -17.72 29.91 13.61
CA VAL A 19 -19.03 30.37 14.10
C VAL A 19 -18.96 31.13 15.42
N ARG A 20 -18.14 30.68 16.38
CA ARG A 20 -18.12 31.19 17.77
C ARG A 20 -16.77 31.75 18.21
N GLY A 21 -15.78 31.83 17.32
CA GLY A 21 -14.42 32.25 17.66
C GLY A 21 -13.59 31.18 18.36
N GLY A 22 -14.16 30.01 18.64
CA GLY A 22 -13.49 28.86 19.23
C GLY A 22 -14.35 28.13 20.25
N ILE A 23 -13.73 27.15 20.91
CA ILE A 23 -14.29 26.38 22.03
C ILE A 23 -13.12 26.05 22.97
N PRO A 24 -13.32 25.95 24.30
CA PRO A 24 -12.29 25.46 25.20
C PRO A 24 -11.76 24.09 24.75
N GLU A 25 -10.43 23.93 24.76
CA GLU A 25 -9.77 22.72 24.26
C GLU A 25 -10.19 21.46 25.02
N GLU A 26 -10.37 21.57 26.34
CA GLU A 26 -10.91 20.49 27.19
C GLU A 26 -12.29 20.03 26.72
N LYS A 27 -13.17 20.97 26.36
CA LYS A 27 -14.52 20.65 25.89
C LYS A 27 -14.51 20.02 24.50
N LEU A 28 -13.62 20.48 23.62
CA LEU A 28 -13.42 19.89 22.29
C LEU A 28 -12.91 18.45 22.39
N GLN A 29 -11.97 18.20 23.30
CA GLN A 29 -11.46 16.87 23.57
C GLN A 29 -12.55 15.97 24.15
N GLU A 30 -13.30 16.42 25.15
CA GLU A 30 -14.43 15.69 25.73
C GLU A 30 -15.46 15.27 24.67
N MET A 31 -15.82 16.18 23.77
CA MET A 31 -16.75 15.86 22.67
C MET A 31 -16.15 14.87 21.67
N THR A 32 -14.85 14.98 21.39
CA THR A 32 -14.14 14.06 20.48
C THR A 32 -14.11 12.66 21.07
N ASP A 33 -13.79 12.51 22.35
CA ASP A 33 -13.73 11.22 23.04
C ASP A 33 -15.10 10.53 23.03
N LYS A 34 -16.17 11.28 23.33
CA LYS A 34 -17.55 10.78 23.23
C LYS A 34 -17.94 10.32 21.83
N ILE A 35 -17.43 10.98 20.78
CA ILE A 35 -17.66 10.56 19.39
C ILE A 35 -16.92 9.26 19.09
N VAL A 36 -15.67 9.13 19.57
CA VAL A 36 -14.89 7.90 19.41
C VAL A 36 -15.58 6.73 20.11
N GLU A 37 -16.03 6.91 21.35
CA GLU A 37 -16.79 5.88 22.10
C GLU A 37 -18.07 5.47 21.37
N GLU A 38 -18.82 6.43 20.82
CA GLU A 38 -20.04 6.15 20.05
C GLU A 38 -19.73 5.37 18.76
N LEU A 39 -18.66 5.73 18.05
CA LEU A 39 -18.22 5.02 16.86
C LEU A 39 -17.77 3.59 17.19
N GLU A 40 -16.99 3.40 18.25
CA GLU A 40 -16.56 2.07 18.68
C GLU A 40 -17.75 1.18 19.07
N GLY A 41 -18.76 1.75 19.74
CA GLY A 41 -19.99 1.04 20.09
C GLY A 41 -20.87 0.69 18.87
N MET A 42 -20.99 1.60 17.90
CA MET A 42 -21.83 1.40 16.71
C MET A 42 -21.19 0.50 15.64
N PHE A 43 -19.85 0.47 15.58
CA PHE A 43 -19.08 -0.11 14.49
C PHE A 43 -18.10 -1.18 14.99
N MET A 44 -18.57 -2.09 15.85
CA MET A 44 -17.74 -3.16 16.42
C MET A 44 -17.21 -4.15 15.37
N GLU A 45 -18.05 -4.51 14.39
CA GLU A 45 -17.74 -5.56 13.39
C GLU A 45 -17.42 -5.02 12.00
N LYS A 46 -17.60 -3.71 11.78
CA LYS A 46 -17.35 -3.07 10.48
C LYS A 46 -16.58 -1.77 10.67
N THR A 47 -15.76 -1.38 9.71
CA THR A 47 -15.13 -0.05 9.74
C THR A 47 -16.13 1.01 9.26
N PRO A 48 -16.35 2.12 10.01
CA PRO A 48 -17.26 3.17 9.56
C PRO A 48 -16.72 3.89 8.33
N SER A 49 -17.61 4.27 7.44
CA SER A 49 -17.34 5.19 6.33
C SER A 49 -17.10 6.62 6.84
N VAL A 50 -16.48 7.45 6.00
CA VAL A 50 -16.25 8.87 6.37
C VAL A 50 -17.59 9.56 6.66
N GLU A 51 -18.61 9.36 5.84
CA GLU A 51 -19.92 9.99 6.03
C GLU A 51 -20.61 9.51 7.31
N GLU A 52 -20.53 8.22 7.66
CA GLU A 52 -21.02 7.71 8.94
C GLU A 52 -20.32 8.39 10.13
N VAL A 53 -19.00 8.63 10.04
CA VAL A 53 -18.27 9.41 11.06
C VAL A 53 -18.75 10.86 11.10
N GLN A 54 -18.97 11.50 9.94
CA GLN A 54 -19.48 12.88 9.88
C GLN A 54 -20.86 13.01 10.52
N ASP A 55 -21.75 12.05 10.29
CA ASP A 55 -23.10 12.05 10.87
C ASP A 55 -23.06 11.95 12.40
N VAL A 56 -22.17 11.13 12.97
CA VAL A 56 -21.96 11.06 14.43
C VAL A 56 -21.45 12.39 14.98
N VAL A 57 -20.49 13.03 14.28
CA VAL A 57 -19.97 14.36 14.65
C VAL A 57 -21.11 15.39 14.70
N GLU A 58 -21.94 15.43 13.66
CA GLU A 58 -23.07 16.36 13.57
C GLU A 58 -24.07 16.16 14.71
N ARG A 59 -24.47 14.92 14.98
CA ARG A 59 -25.36 14.59 16.11
C ARG A 59 -24.76 15.00 17.44
N ARG A 60 -23.45 14.81 17.63
CA ARG A 60 -22.77 15.21 18.88
C ARG A 60 -22.82 16.72 19.08
N ILE A 61 -22.50 17.50 18.04
CA ILE A 61 -22.54 18.96 18.10
C ILE A 61 -23.97 19.44 18.43
N MET A 62 -25.00 18.82 17.84
CA MET A 62 -26.40 19.12 18.15
C MET A 62 -26.79 18.75 19.59
N THR A 63 -26.38 17.56 20.06
CA THR A 63 -26.72 17.05 21.40
C THR A 63 -26.12 17.92 22.51
N GLU A 64 -24.94 18.49 22.28
CA GLU A 64 -24.31 19.45 23.21
C GLU A 64 -24.90 20.88 23.07
N GLY A 65 -25.95 21.06 22.26
CA GLY A 65 -26.71 22.31 22.13
C GLY A 65 -26.13 23.35 21.16
N PHE A 66 -25.09 23.00 20.40
CA PHE A 66 -24.42 23.91 19.47
C PHE A 66 -25.05 23.88 18.07
N TYR A 67 -26.35 24.16 17.97
CA TYR A 67 -27.13 24.03 16.73
C TYR A 67 -26.64 24.92 15.57
N ASP A 68 -26.16 26.13 15.87
CA ASP A 68 -25.53 27.06 14.94
C ASP A 68 -24.26 26.47 14.33
N VAL A 69 -23.40 25.88 15.17
CA VAL A 69 -22.17 25.20 14.74
C VAL A 69 -22.49 23.95 13.92
N ALA A 70 -23.47 23.14 14.35
CA ALA A 70 -23.90 21.95 13.61
C ALA A 70 -24.43 22.32 12.22
N LYS A 71 -25.27 23.35 12.11
CA LYS A 71 -25.76 23.86 10.83
C LYS A 71 -24.61 24.32 9.92
N HIS A 72 -23.65 25.05 10.46
CA HIS A 72 -22.48 25.49 9.70
C HIS A 72 -21.62 24.31 9.23
N TYR A 73 -21.43 23.30 10.09
CA TYR A 73 -20.69 22.08 9.76
C TYR A 73 -21.34 21.29 8.61
N ILE A 74 -22.67 21.13 8.65
CA ILE A 74 -23.45 20.47 7.60
C ILE A 74 -23.32 21.21 6.26
N LEU A 75 -23.47 22.55 6.28
CA LEU A 75 -23.33 23.36 5.08
C LEU A 75 -21.91 23.28 4.50
N TYR A 76 -20.89 23.36 5.35
CA TYR A 76 -19.50 23.19 4.94
C TYR A 76 -19.25 21.82 4.27
N ARG A 77 -19.81 20.74 4.83
CA ARG A 77 -19.76 19.38 4.26
C ARG A 77 -20.44 19.33 2.89
N TYR A 78 -21.63 19.92 2.76
CA TYR A 78 -22.38 19.99 1.51
C TYR A 78 -21.63 20.76 0.42
N ASP A 79 -21.11 21.95 0.74
CA ASP A 79 -20.31 22.75 -0.18
C ASP A 79 -19.04 21.99 -0.62
N HIS A 80 -18.39 21.29 0.31
CA HIS A 80 -17.24 20.45 -0.02
C HIS A 80 -17.61 19.24 -0.88
N ALA A 81 -18.80 18.65 -0.71
CA ALA A 81 -19.29 17.59 -1.59
C ALA A 81 -19.49 18.10 -3.02
N ILE A 82 -20.08 19.28 -3.19
CA ILE A 82 -20.22 19.94 -4.51
C ILE A 82 -18.85 20.17 -5.13
N LEU A 83 -17.91 20.79 -4.40
CA LEU A 83 -16.56 21.05 -4.91
C LEU A 83 -15.81 19.77 -5.28
N ARG A 84 -16.04 18.66 -4.57
CA ARG A 84 -15.47 17.34 -4.93
C ARG A 84 -16.05 16.85 -6.26
N GLU A 85 -17.35 16.94 -6.45
CA GLU A 85 -18.01 16.54 -7.70
C GLU A 85 -17.58 17.41 -8.89
N GLU A 86 -17.46 18.73 -8.70
CA GLU A 86 -16.92 19.63 -9.73
C GLU A 86 -15.48 19.28 -10.10
N LYS A 87 -14.60 19.03 -9.12
CA LYS A 87 -13.22 18.60 -9.36
C LYS A 87 -13.12 17.27 -10.09
N LYS A 88 -14.01 16.32 -9.78
CA LYS A 88 -14.09 15.04 -10.51
C LYS A 88 -14.47 15.28 -11.96
N LYS A 89 -15.49 16.11 -12.23
CA LYS A 89 -15.89 16.47 -13.60
C LYS A 89 -14.75 17.13 -14.37
N ASP A 90 -14.07 18.13 -13.79
CA ASP A 90 -12.90 18.77 -14.39
C ASP A 90 -11.77 17.77 -14.68
N THR A 91 -11.52 16.83 -13.77
CA THR A 91 -10.51 15.79 -13.97
C THR A 91 -10.88 14.87 -15.14
N LEU A 92 -12.13 14.42 -15.21
CA LEU A 92 -12.61 13.56 -16.31
C LEU A 92 -12.51 14.28 -17.66
N GLU A 93 -12.90 15.55 -17.73
CA GLU A 93 -12.72 16.36 -18.94
C GLU A 93 -11.24 16.48 -19.35
N LYS A 94 -10.33 16.66 -18.38
CA LYS A 94 -8.89 16.68 -18.64
C LYS A 94 -8.36 15.33 -19.12
N ILE A 95 -8.94 14.21 -18.68
CA ILE A 95 -8.59 12.88 -19.18
C ILE A 95 -9.03 12.74 -20.65
N GLU A 96 -10.26 13.12 -20.97
CA GLU A 96 -10.81 13.07 -22.34
C GLU A 96 -10.02 13.95 -23.31
N LYS A 97 -9.66 15.17 -22.87
CA LYS A 97 -8.84 16.12 -23.65
C LYS A 97 -7.34 15.78 -23.65
N ASN A 98 -6.92 14.73 -22.93
CA ASN A 98 -5.53 14.31 -22.77
C ASN A 98 -4.61 15.42 -22.21
N ASP A 99 -5.14 16.19 -21.26
CA ASP A 99 -4.50 17.34 -20.60
C ASP A 99 -4.18 17.09 -19.11
N LEU A 100 -4.61 15.94 -18.55
CA LEU A 100 -4.26 15.55 -17.19
C LEU A 100 -2.76 15.20 -17.09
N PHE A 101 -2.04 15.78 -16.13
CA PHE A 101 -0.66 15.44 -15.85
C PHE A 101 -0.51 14.52 -14.65
N VAL A 102 0.48 13.64 -14.70
CA VAL A 102 0.90 12.77 -13.59
C VAL A 102 2.37 12.98 -13.28
N VAL A 103 2.75 12.71 -12.02
CA VAL A 103 4.13 12.81 -11.55
C VAL A 103 4.75 11.42 -11.45
N LYS A 104 5.84 11.19 -12.20
CA LYS A 104 6.60 9.93 -12.17
C LYS A 104 7.36 9.76 -10.86
N ARG A 105 7.84 8.56 -10.57
CA ARG A 105 8.74 8.29 -9.43
C ARG A 105 10.00 9.16 -9.46
N SER A 106 10.50 9.48 -10.66
CA SER A 106 11.62 10.40 -10.89
C SER A 106 11.28 11.87 -10.67
N GLY A 107 10.03 12.22 -10.35
CA GLY A 107 9.56 13.61 -10.23
C GLY A 107 9.16 14.26 -11.55
N LYS A 108 9.49 13.65 -12.70
CA LYS A 108 9.11 14.16 -14.03
C LYS A 108 7.59 14.19 -14.20
N ARG A 109 7.05 15.30 -14.72
CA ARG A 109 5.65 15.38 -15.16
C ARG A 109 5.48 14.81 -16.55
N GLU A 110 4.46 13.98 -16.75
CA GLU A 110 4.04 13.50 -18.07
C GLU A 110 2.52 13.52 -18.18
N ARG A 111 1.99 13.48 -19.40
CA ARG A 111 0.55 13.34 -19.62
C ARG A 111 0.09 11.95 -19.15
N PHE A 112 -1.06 11.92 -18.48
CA PHE A 112 -1.75 10.69 -18.17
C PHE A 112 -2.04 9.90 -19.45
N SER A 113 -2.02 8.58 -19.35
CA SER A 113 -2.30 7.70 -20.49
C SER A 113 -3.23 6.60 -20.05
N LEU A 114 -4.49 6.70 -20.46
CA LEU A 114 -5.49 5.65 -20.24
C LEU A 114 -5.03 4.32 -20.86
N PHE A 115 -4.35 4.38 -22.00
CA PHE A 115 -3.75 3.21 -22.64
C PHE A 115 -2.74 2.49 -21.72
N LYS A 116 -1.83 3.22 -21.06
CA LYS A 116 -0.87 2.61 -20.10
C LYS A 116 -1.57 1.99 -18.90
N LEU A 117 -2.65 2.62 -18.42
CA LEU A 117 -3.46 2.12 -17.32
C LEU A 117 -4.17 0.82 -17.71
N LYS A 118 -4.90 0.81 -18.83
CA LYS A 118 -5.58 -0.38 -19.36
C LYS A 118 -4.59 -1.51 -19.67
N LYS A 119 -3.43 -1.20 -20.23
CA LYS A 119 -2.37 -2.19 -20.46
C LYS A 119 -1.85 -2.81 -19.16
N THR A 120 -1.74 -2.04 -18.08
CA THR A 120 -1.34 -2.58 -16.77
C THR A 120 -2.42 -3.51 -16.21
N LEU A 121 -3.69 -3.13 -16.38
CA LEU A 121 -4.82 -3.96 -15.97
C LEU A 121 -4.91 -5.25 -16.78
N SER A 122 -4.70 -5.21 -18.10
CA SER A 122 -4.74 -6.42 -18.94
C SER A 122 -3.73 -7.48 -18.48
N TYR A 123 -2.52 -7.06 -18.08
CA TYR A 123 -1.54 -7.98 -17.48
C TYR A 123 -1.97 -8.50 -16.10
N ALA A 124 -2.65 -7.66 -15.31
CA ALA A 124 -3.08 -8.07 -13.98
C ALA A 124 -4.22 -9.09 -14.03
N VAL A 125 -5.11 -9.00 -15.02
CA VAL A 125 -6.27 -9.89 -15.18
C VAL A 125 -6.00 -11.13 -16.01
N GLU A 126 -4.79 -11.32 -16.56
CA GLU A 126 -4.45 -12.46 -17.43
C GLU A 126 -4.78 -13.83 -16.79
N GLY A 127 -5.67 -14.61 -17.39
CA GLY A 127 -6.19 -15.87 -16.85
C GLY A 127 -7.35 -15.74 -15.84
N TYR A 128 -7.94 -14.55 -15.70
CA TYR A 128 -9.14 -14.24 -14.91
C TYR A 128 -10.09 -13.29 -15.67
N GLU A 129 -10.01 -13.27 -17.00
CA GLU A 129 -10.74 -12.32 -17.84
C GLU A 129 -12.26 -12.52 -17.80
N ASP A 130 -12.72 -13.73 -17.50
CA ASP A 130 -14.14 -14.08 -17.43
C ASP A 130 -14.75 -13.69 -16.06
N GLU A 131 -13.93 -13.68 -15.00
CA GLU A 131 -14.35 -13.39 -13.63
C GLU A 131 -14.11 -11.93 -13.22
N VAL A 132 -13.19 -11.23 -13.89
CA VAL A 132 -12.75 -9.88 -13.49
C VAL A 132 -13.02 -8.84 -14.57
N ASP A 133 -13.93 -7.92 -14.25
CA ASP A 133 -14.14 -6.71 -15.06
C ASP A 133 -13.04 -5.67 -14.78
N SER A 134 -12.09 -5.58 -15.72
CA SER A 134 -11.00 -4.61 -15.67
C SER A 134 -11.44 -3.16 -15.94
N ASP A 135 -12.55 -2.95 -16.67
CA ASP A 135 -13.07 -1.61 -16.97
C ASP A 135 -13.74 -0.99 -15.75
N VAL A 136 -14.38 -1.80 -14.89
CA VAL A 136 -14.85 -1.35 -13.56
C VAL A 136 -13.69 -0.83 -12.72
N ILE A 137 -12.57 -1.55 -12.67
CA ILE A 137 -11.37 -1.11 -11.93
C ILE A 137 -10.82 0.19 -12.53
N ALA A 138 -10.72 0.26 -13.86
CA ALA A 138 -10.21 1.43 -14.56
C ALA A 138 -11.09 2.67 -14.34
N THR A 139 -12.41 2.49 -14.35
CA THR A 139 -13.39 3.57 -14.18
C THR A 139 -13.33 4.12 -12.75
N GLN A 140 -13.34 3.24 -11.75
CA GLN A 140 -13.24 3.65 -10.35
C GLN A 140 -11.91 4.36 -10.06
N CYS A 141 -10.80 3.88 -10.63
CA CYS A 141 -9.50 4.55 -10.48
C CYS A 141 -9.50 5.94 -11.13
N GLN A 142 -10.13 6.12 -12.30
CA GLN A 142 -10.24 7.42 -12.97
C GLN A 142 -10.98 8.46 -12.13
N LEU A 143 -12.00 8.04 -11.36
CA LEU A 143 -12.75 8.92 -10.45
C LEU A 143 -11.91 9.43 -9.26
N GLU A 144 -10.79 8.77 -8.95
CA GLU A 144 -9.88 9.15 -7.88
C GLU A 144 -8.67 9.98 -8.36
N LEU A 145 -8.52 10.16 -9.68
CA LEU A 145 -7.42 10.94 -10.24
C LEU A 145 -7.61 12.44 -9.96
N TYR A 146 -6.51 13.17 -10.00
CA TYR A 146 -6.47 14.63 -9.98
C TYR A 146 -5.16 15.10 -10.64
N ASP A 147 -5.13 16.35 -11.11
CA ASP A 147 -3.95 16.85 -11.80
C ASP A 147 -2.71 16.85 -10.88
N GLY A 148 -1.60 16.33 -11.41
CA GLY A 148 -0.36 16.18 -10.65
C GLY A 148 -0.33 14.99 -9.70
N ILE A 149 -1.31 14.07 -9.76
CA ILE A 149 -1.28 12.83 -8.98
C ILE A 149 0.01 12.03 -9.28
N LYS A 150 0.61 11.45 -8.23
CA LYS A 150 1.81 10.63 -8.40
C LYS A 150 1.42 9.27 -8.98
N THR A 151 2.22 8.77 -9.92
CA THR A 151 2.02 7.44 -10.51
C THR A 151 2.02 6.30 -9.49
N ARG A 152 2.70 6.46 -8.35
CA ARG A 152 2.63 5.52 -7.22
C ARG A 152 1.25 5.49 -6.57
N ASP A 153 0.60 6.64 -6.45
CA ASP A 153 -0.73 6.75 -5.86
C ASP A 153 -1.82 6.21 -6.82
N ILE A 154 -1.64 6.36 -8.14
CA ILE A 154 -2.49 5.68 -9.15
C ILE A 154 -2.42 4.16 -8.97
N MET A 155 -1.21 3.59 -8.86
CA MET A 155 -1.04 2.15 -8.63
C MET A 155 -1.69 1.71 -7.31
N ARG A 156 -1.56 2.51 -6.24
CA ARG A 156 -2.22 2.23 -4.96
C ARG A 156 -3.74 2.24 -5.11
N SER A 157 -4.31 3.21 -5.83
CA SER A 157 -5.74 3.27 -6.14
C SER A 157 -6.21 1.99 -6.83
N LEU A 158 -5.53 1.54 -7.90
CA LEU A 158 -5.84 0.27 -8.58
C LEU A 158 -5.84 -0.94 -7.63
N VAL A 159 -4.83 -1.05 -6.76
CA VAL A 159 -4.75 -2.13 -5.76
C VAL A 159 -5.93 -2.07 -4.78
N MET A 160 -6.26 -0.87 -4.29
CA MET A 160 -7.37 -0.68 -3.33
C MET A 160 -8.73 -0.98 -3.97
N THR A 161 -8.95 -0.54 -5.21
CA THR A 161 -10.16 -0.85 -5.99
C THR A 161 -10.29 -2.35 -6.23
N ALA A 162 -9.23 -3.01 -6.72
CA ALA A 162 -9.27 -4.46 -6.92
C ALA A 162 -9.53 -5.20 -5.60
N ARG A 163 -8.90 -4.76 -4.51
CA ARG A 163 -9.12 -5.31 -3.17
C ARG A 163 -10.58 -5.19 -2.73
N SER A 164 -11.24 -4.04 -2.91
CA SER A 164 -12.63 -3.87 -2.46
C SER A 164 -13.60 -4.78 -3.20
N LEU A 165 -13.23 -5.27 -4.38
CA LEU A 165 -14.05 -6.17 -5.19
C LEU A 165 -13.83 -7.66 -4.84
N ILE A 166 -12.90 -7.98 -3.93
CA ILE A 166 -12.66 -9.36 -3.45
C ILE A 166 -13.90 -9.93 -2.76
N GLU A 167 -14.70 -9.09 -2.11
CA GLU A 167 -15.96 -9.51 -1.47
C GLU A 167 -17.03 -9.90 -2.50
N LEU A 168 -16.94 -9.39 -3.72
CA LEU A 168 -17.85 -9.75 -4.81
C LEU A 168 -17.40 -11.03 -5.51
N ASP A 169 -16.11 -11.14 -5.83
CA ASP A 169 -15.53 -12.35 -6.41
C ASP A 169 -14.08 -12.60 -5.92
N PRO A 170 -13.74 -13.80 -5.43
CA PRO A 170 -12.38 -14.14 -5.00
C PRO A 170 -11.27 -13.97 -6.07
N ALA A 171 -11.60 -14.01 -7.37
CA ALA A 171 -10.65 -13.82 -8.46
C ALA A 171 -9.93 -12.47 -8.38
N TYR A 172 -10.62 -11.42 -7.88
CA TYR A 172 -10.02 -10.10 -7.63
C TYR A 172 -8.85 -10.16 -6.65
N SER A 173 -8.75 -11.20 -5.79
CA SER A 173 -7.63 -11.38 -4.87
C SER A 173 -6.32 -11.68 -5.62
N HIS A 174 -6.39 -12.39 -6.73
CA HIS A 174 -5.23 -12.64 -7.59
C HIS A 174 -4.84 -11.37 -8.35
N VAL A 175 -5.81 -10.64 -8.90
CA VAL A 175 -5.57 -9.37 -9.61
C VAL A 175 -4.99 -8.30 -8.68
N ALA A 176 -5.52 -8.16 -7.47
CA ALA A 176 -5.00 -7.24 -6.46
C ALA A 176 -3.57 -7.61 -6.04
N ALA A 177 -3.25 -8.91 -5.88
CA ALA A 177 -1.91 -9.37 -5.59
C ALA A 177 -0.92 -9.02 -6.73
N ARG A 178 -1.32 -9.23 -7.98
CA ARG A 178 -0.50 -8.91 -9.16
C ARG A 178 -0.23 -7.41 -9.29
N LEU A 179 -1.24 -6.57 -9.05
CA LEU A 179 -1.09 -5.11 -9.04
C LEU A 179 -0.16 -4.64 -7.92
N LEU A 180 -0.32 -5.19 -6.69
CA LEU A 180 0.54 -4.90 -5.55
C LEU A 180 1.99 -5.30 -5.84
N ARG A 181 2.20 -6.49 -6.40
CA ARG A 181 3.51 -6.98 -6.79
C ARG A 181 4.16 -6.11 -7.87
N PHE A 182 3.40 -5.69 -8.88
CA PHE A 182 3.92 -4.79 -9.92
C PHE A 182 4.32 -3.43 -9.35
N MET A 183 3.55 -2.90 -8.38
CA MET A 183 3.93 -1.70 -7.64
C MET A 183 5.21 -1.92 -6.84
N LEU A 184 5.31 -3.03 -6.10
CA LEU A 184 6.47 -3.41 -5.29
C LEU A 184 7.73 -3.56 -6.15
N TYR A 185 7.65 -4.27 -7.27
CA TYR A 185 8.77 -4.42 -8.19
C TYR A 185 9.30 -3.07 -8.64
N LYS A 186 8.42 -2.13 -9.03
CA LYS A 186 8.86 -0.79 -9.44
C LYS A 186 9.48 0.01 -8.30
N ASP A 187 9.04 -0.21 -7.06
CA ASP A 187 9.61 0.44 -5.88
C ASP A 187 10.99 -0.15 -5.52
N VAL A 188 11.20 -1.47 -5.67
CA VAL A 188 12.42 -2.16 -5.23
C VAL A 188 13.48 -2.31 -6.33
N ILE A 189 13.06 -2.68 -7.55
CA ILE A 189 13.94 -2.94 -8.69
C ILE A 189 14.30 -1.64 -9.40
N GLY A 190 13.32 -0.73 -9.50
CA GLY A 190 13.44 0.56 -10.16
C GLY A 190 12.53 0.66 -11.41
N PRO A 191 11.85 1.79 -11.63
CA PRO A 191 10.84 1.93 -12.68
C PRO A 191 11.42 1.90 -14.11
N GLU A 192 12.67 2.31 -14.28
CA GLU A 192 13.36 2.36 -15.58
C GLU A 192 13.88 0.98 -16.01
N VAL A 193 14.06 0.06 -15.06
CA VAL A 193 14.59 -1.30 -15.28
C VAL A 193 13.47 -2.27 -15.65
N ILE A 194 12.24 -2.01 -15.23
CA ILE A 194 11.10 -2.90 -15.49
C ILE A 194 10.58 -2.66 -16.90
N ASN A 195 11.09 -3.49 -17.81
CA ASN A 195 10.34 -3.96 -18.97
C ASN A 195 10.00 -5.43 -18.71
N PHE A 196 8.81 -5.90 -19.06
CA PHE A 196 8.36 -7.27 -18.77
C PHE A 196 9.34 -8.35 -19.28
N HIS A 197 10.15 -8.03 -20.30
CA HIS A 197 11.20 -8.88 -20.85
C HIS A 197 12.49 -8.97 -20.00
N ASN A 198 12.78 -8.01 -19.12
CA ASN A 198 14.02 -7.97 -18.33
C ASN A 198 13.80 -8.05 -16.81
N LEU A 199 12.61 -8.48 -16.38
CA LEU A 199 12.27 -8.58 -14.97
C LEU A 199 13.23 -9.50 -14.21
N SER A 200 13.60 -10.65 -14.80
CA SER A 200 14.44 -11.64 -14.12
C SER A 200 15.83 -11.09 -13.76
N GLN A 201 16.50 -10.45 -14.71
CA GLN A 201 17.81 -9.84 -14.47
C GLN A 201 17.70 -8.70 -13.47
N GLY A 202 16.75 -7.77 -13.67
CA GLY A 202 16.53 -6.64 -12.77
C GLY A 202 16.26 -7.08 -11.33
N TYR A 203 15.47 -8.14 -11.15
CA TYR A 203 15.17 -8.72 -9.85
C TYR A 203 16.44 -9.25 -9.16
N ARG A 204 17.24 -10.05 -9.89
CA ARG A 204 18.49 -10.65 -9.37
C ARG A 204 19.51 -9.58 -9.01
N GLU A 205 19.66 -8.56 -9.83
CA GLU A 205 20.53 -7.41 -9.52
C GLU A 205 20.02 -6.59 -8.34
N ALA A 206 18.71 -6.36 -8.25
CA ALA A 206 18.10 -5.67 -7.11
C ALA A 206 18.31 -6.44 -5.80
N PHE A 207 18.16 -7.76 -5.81
CA PHE A 207 18.48 -8.61 -4.65
C PHE A 207 19.92 -8.38 -4.17
N LYS A 208 20.91 -8.52 -5.06
CA LYS A 208 22.32 -8.34 -4.72
C LYS A 208 22.62 -6.92 -4.21
N ARG A 209 22.12 -5.91 -4.92
CA ARG A 209 22.32 -4.49 -4.58
C ARG A 209 21.70 -4.16 -3.22
N ASN A 210 20.45 -4.56 -2.99
CA ASN A 210 19.72 -4.18 -1.79
C ASN A 210 20.19 -4.97 -0.57
N LEU A 211 20.71 -6.18 -0.74
CA LEU A 211 21.36 -6.94 0.34
C LEU A 211 22.64 -6.24 0.80
N ARG A 212 23.50 -5.80 -0.14
CA ARG A 212 24.68 -4.97 0.16
C ARG A 212 24.30 -3.67 0.87
N PHE A 213 23.30 -2.96 0.35
CA PHE A 213 22.81 -1.74 0.97
C PHE A 213 22.25 -1.99 2.38
N GLY A 214 21.49 -3.06 2.58
CA GLY A 214 20.94 -3.46 3.88
C GLY A 214 22.03 -3.71 4.93
N VAL A 215 23.18 -4.26 4.53
CA VAL A 215 24.36 -4.40 5.40
C VAL A 215 24.99 -3.04 5.68
N GLU A 216 25.16 -2.20 4.65
CA GLU A 216 25.72 -0.84 4.77
C GLU A 216 24.96 0.01 5.79
N ILE A 217 23.62 -0.03 5.76
CA ILE A 217 22.76 0.71 6.70
C ILE A 217 22.53 -0.04 8.03
N GLY A 218 23.30 -1.10 8.31
CA GLY A 218 23.27 -1.84 9.58
C GLY A 218 21.98 -2.62 9.85
N ARG A 219 21.17 -2.88 8.83
CA ARG A 219 19.92 -3.64 8.95
C ARG A 219 20.15 -5.14 8.82
N LEU A 220 21.16 -5.54 8.04
CA LEU A 220 21.51 -6.94 7.79
C LEU A 220 22.87 -7.30 8.39
N ASP A 221 23.05 -8.58 8.72
CA ASP A 221 24.32 -9.10 9.22
C ASP A 221 25.38 -9.09 8.10
N PRO A 222 26.58 -8.51 8.33
CA PRO A 222 27.65 -8.48 7.33
C PRO A 222 28.06 -9.85 6.80
N ARG A 223 27.91 -10.91 7.59
CA ARG A 223 28.22 -12.29 7.18
C ARG A 223 27.34 -12.78 6.03
N LEU A 224 26.19 -12.15 5.78
CA LEU A 224 25.39 -12.44 4.58
C LEU A 224 26.14 -12.15 3.28
N LEU A 225 27.18 -11.31 3.32
CA LEU A 225 28.04 -11.02 2.16
C LEU A 225 29.14 -12.08 1.94
N GLU A 226 29.29 -13.06 2.83
CA GLU A 226 30.21 -14.19 2.66
C GLU A 226 29.63 -15.27 1.72
N PHE A 227 28.31 -15.23 1.46
CA PHE A 227 27.64 -16.10 0.50
C PHE A 227 28.00 -15.74 -0.94
N ASP A 228 27.86 -16.71 -1.85
CA ASP A 228 27.94 -16.46 -3.29
C ASP A 228 26.61 -15.85 -3.75
N LEU A 229 26.56 -14.51 -3.78
CA LEU A 229 25.35 -13.80 -4.13
C LEU A 229 24.95 -13.98 -5.60
N ASP A 230 25.87 -14.29 -6.51
CA ASP A 230 25.53 -14.58 -7.90
C ASP A 230 24.89 -15.96 -8.04
N GLU A 231 25.44 -16.96 -7.35
CA GLU A 231 24.84 -18.29 -7.26
C GLU A 231 23.42 -18.24 -6.66
N LEU A 232 23.27 -17.58 -5.50
CA LEU A 232 21.99 -17.45 -4.83
C LEU A 232 21.00 -16.63 -5.66
N ALA A 233 21.43 -15.52 -6.23
CA ALA A 233 20.59 -14.73 -7.11
C ALA A 233 20.08 -15.56 -8.28
N ASN A 234 20.93 -16.40 -8.89
CA ASN A 234 20.56 -17.31 -9.99
C ASN A 234 19.61 -18.44 -9.57
N SER A 235 19.57 -18.81 -8.29
CA SER A 235 18.65 -19.81 -7.76
C SER A 235 17.21 -19.31 -7.52
N LEU A 236 16.99 -17.99 -7.54
CA LEU A 236 15.66 -17.41 -7.34
C LEU A 236 14.68 -17.83 -8.45
N VAL A 237 13.50 -18.28 -8.04
CA VAL A 237 12.35 -18.64 -8.89
C VAL A 237 11.26 -17.58 -8.70
N ILE A 238 11.28 -16.57 -9.57
CA ILE A 238 10.48 -15.34 -9.45
C ILE A 238 9.00 -15.62 -9.64
N GLU A 239 8.66 -16.64 -10.43
CA GLU A 239 7.30 -17.09 -10.71
C GLU A 239 6.57 -17.51 -9.43
N ARG A 240 7.30 -17.87 -8.37
CA ARG A 240 6.72 -18.19 -7.05
C ARG A 240 6.08 -16.99 -6.37
N ASP A 241 6.33 -15.75 -6.83
CA ASP A 241 5.59 -14.58 -6.36
C ASP A 241 4.09 -14.62 -6.76
N GLU A 242 3.70 -15.47 -7.72
CA GLU A 242 2.29 -15.72 -8.07
C GLU A 242 1.57 -16.63 -7.06
N LEU A 243 2.30 -17.30 -6.16
CA LEU A 243 1.69 -18.17 -5.14
C LEU A 243 0.90 -17.37 -4.09
N PHE A 244 1.17 -16.06 -3.97
CA PHE A 244 0.48 -15.22 -3.01
C PHE A 244 -0.85 -14.71 -3.56
N LYS A 245 -1.91 -14.96 -2.78
CA LYS A 245 -3.14 -14.15 -2.82
C LYS A 245 -2.90 -12.79 -2.16
N TYR A 246 -3.82 -11.85 -2.36
CA TYR A 246 -3.66 -10.47 -1.91
C TYR A 246 -3.29 -10.34 -0.44
N LEU A 247 -4.00 -11.05 0.46
CA LEU A 247 -3.76 -10.95 1.90
C LEU A 247 -2.33 -11.37 2.29
N GLY A 248 -1.81 -12.43 1.67
CA GLY A 248 -0.44 -12.91 1.91
C GLY A 248 0.61 -11.91 1.41
N ALA A 249 0.42 -11.40 0.18
CA ALA A 249 1.29 -10.39 -0.40
C ALA A 249 1.30 -9.08 0.41
N GLN A 250 0.11 -8.62 0.83
CA GLN A 250 -0.06 -7.43 1.65
C GLN A 250 0.59 -7.59 3.02
N THR A 251 0.42 -8.76 3.66
CA THR A 251 1.03 -9.06 4.96
C THR A 251 2.55 -9.02 4.89
N LEU A 252 3.14 -9.61 3.85
CA LEU A 252 4.58 -9.51 3.61
C LEU A 252 5.00 -8.05 3.44
N TYR A 253 4.33 -7.32 2.55
CA TYR A 253 4.63 -5.94 2.22
C TYR A 253 4.59 -5.00 3.43
N ASP A 254 3.56 -5.09 4.26
CA ASP A 254 3.35 -4.17 5.38
C ASP A 254 4.28 -4.47 6.56
N ARG A 255 4.68 -5.74 6.75
CA ARG A 255 5.30 -6.18 8.00
C ARG A 255 6.69 -6.79 7.84
N TYR A 256 6.92 -7.61 6.82
CA TYR A 256 8.07 -8.52 6.79
C TYR A 256 9.18 -8.08 5.84
N LEU A 257 8.84 -7.44 4.72
CA LEU A 257 9.84 -6.96 3.77
C LEU A 257 10.72 -5.91 4.44
N LEU A 258 12.03 -6.02 4.25
CA LEU A 258 12.97 -5.08 4.82
C LEU A 258 12.69 -3.66 4.30
N GLN A 259 12.71 -2.68 5.19
CA GLN A 259 12.57 -1.27 4.87
C GLN A 259 13.78 -0.49 5.34
N ASN A 260 14.10 0.57 4.61
CA ASN A 260 15.00 1.61 5.07
C ASN A 260 14.34 2.33 6.27
N PRO A 261 15.00 2.41 7.45
CA PRO A 261 14.41 3.01 8.64
C PRO A 261 14.12 4.51 8.47
N ASP A 262 14.94 5.22 7.68
CA ASP A 262 14.87 6.66 7.50
C ASP A 262 13.88 7.05 6.41
N THR A 263 13.96 6.40 5.24
CA THR A 263 13.12 6.73 4.08
C THR A 263 11.81 5.96 4.03
N ARG A 264 11.70 4.85 4.79
CA ARG A 264 10.61 3.86 4.71
C ARG A 264 10.45 3.20 3.35
N GLU A 265 11.47 3.29 2.50
CA GLU A 265 11.50 2.59 1.22
C GLU A 265 11.67 1.09 1.44
N VAL A 266 10.88 0.30 0.71
CA VAL A 266 10.96 -1.16 0.75
C VAL A 266 12.18 -1.59 -0.05
N LEU A 267 12.99 -2.48 0.54
CA LEU A 267 14.26 -2.95 0.00
C LEU A 267 14.17 -4.36 -0.56
N GLU A 268 13.07 -5.07 -0.33
CA GLU A 268 12.93 -6.49 -0.69
C GLU A 268 11.73 -6.76 -1.57
N THR A 269 11.90 -7.71 -2.47
CA THR A 269 10.83 -8.43 -3.15
C THR A 269 10.57 -9.77 -2.43
N PRO A 270 9.43 -10.46 -2.66
CA PRO A 270 9.09 -11.64 -1.86
C PRO A 270 10.09 -12.80 -1.98
N GLN A 271 10.62 -13.12 -3.17
CA GLN A 271 11.70 -14.12 -3.26
C GLN A 271 13.02 -13.67 -2.63
N ALA A 272 13.33 -12.36 -2.65
CA ALA A 272 14.52 -11.84 -1.97
C ALA A 272 14.38 -11.98 -0.45
N PHE A 273 13.19 -11.71 0.08
CA PHE A 273 12.82 -11.95 1.47
C PHE A 273 13.01 -13.43 1.86
N TRP A 274 12.48 -14.36 1.08
CA TRP A 274 12.65 -15.79 1.36
C TRP A 274 14.11 -16.23 1.33
N MET A 275 14.89 -15.70 0.38
CA MET A 275 16.32 -15.98 0.28
C MET A 275 17.08 -15.40 1.48
N ARG A 276 16.81 -14.16 1.91
CA ARG A 276 17.41 -13.59 3.14
C ARG A 276 17.16 -14.48 4.35
N VAL A 277 15.92 -14.92 4.55
CA VAL A 277 15.57 -15.79 5.68
C VAL A 277 16.37 -17.10 5.59
N ALA A 278 16.42 -17.71 4.41
CA ALA A 278 17.19 -18.93 4.17
C ALA A 278 18.70 -18.76 4.46
N MET A 279 19.30 -17.68 3.96
CA MET A 279 20.71 -17.34 4.24
C MET A 279 20.94 -17.12 5.74
N GLY A 280 20.04 -16.39 6.42
CA GLY A 280 20.14 -16.16 7.85
C GLY A 280 20.11 -17.46 8.68
N LEU A 281 19.35 -18.45 8.23
CA LEU A 281 19.26 -19.77 8.87
C LEU A 281 20.47 -20.67 8.58
N SER A 282 21.15 -20.50 7.44
CA SER A 282 22.29 -21.33 7.04
C SER A 282 23.66 -20.70 7.33
N ILE A 283 23.72 -19.52 7.95
CA ILE A 283 24.96 -18.74 8.11
C ILE A 283 26.08 -19.43 8.91
N LEU A 284 25.76 -20.48 9.67
CA LEU A 284 26.71 -21.29 10.44
C LEU A 284 26.85 -22.73 9.89
N GLU A 285 26.22 -23.03 8.75
CA GLU A 285 26.34 -24.33 8.09
C GLU A 285 27.71 -24.50 7.42
N LYS A 286 28.12 -25.75 7.21
CA LYS A 286 29.38 -26.03 6.50
C LYS A 286 29.32 -25.64 5.02
N ASP A 287 28.17 -25.87 4.39
CA ASP A 287 27.85 -25.46 3.02
C ASP A 287 26.73 -24.43 3.07
N ILE A 288 27.12 -23.18 3.32
CA ILE A 288 26.17 -22.07 3.51
C ILE A 288 25.28 -21.86 2.27
N ASN A 289 25.85 -21.92 1.06
CA ASN A 289 25.13 -21.70 -0.20
C ASN A 289 24.19 -22.87 -0.52
N GLY A 290 24.67 -24.12 -0.38
CA GLY A 290 23.84 -25.31 -0.59
C GLY A 290 22.63 -25.34 0.35
N ARG A 291 22.86 -25.07 1.64
CA ARG A 291 21.78 -25.03 2.64
C ARG A 291 20.83 -23.85 2.44
N ALA A 292 21.33 -22.67 2.06
CA ALA A 292 20.46 -21.53 1.73
C ALA A 292 19.51 -21.88 0.57
N LYS A 293 20.00 -22.52 -0.50
CA LYS A 293 19.15 -22.94 -1.63
C LYS A 293 18.10 -23.97 -1.21
N GLU A 294 18.48 -24.93 -0.36
CA GLU A 294 17.54 -25.92 0.18
C GLU A 294 16.43 -25.25 0.99
N PHE A 295 16.80 -24.43 1.98
CA PHE A 295 15.84 -23.72 2.82
C PHE A 295 14.96 -22.77 2.00
N TYR A 296 15.54 -22.03 1.05
CA TYR A 296 14.81 -21.20 0.11
C TYR A 296 13.79 -22.03 -0.68
N GLY A 297 14.16 -23.21 -1.17
CA GLY A 297 13.28 -24.09 -1.93
C GLY A 297 12.03 -24.49 -1.15
N VAL A 298 12.15 -24.77 0.14
CA VAL A 298 11.02 -25.11 1.01
C VAL A 298 10.17 -23.87 1.35
N LEU A 299 10.83 -22.78 1.75
CA LEU A 299 10.14 -21.54 2.17
C LEU A 299 9.39 -20.86 1.03
N SER A 300 10.04 -20.68 -0.12
CA SER A 300 9.45 -19.96 -1.26
C SER A 300 8.36 -20.73 -1.98
N THR A 301 8.26 -22.05 -1.78
CA THR A 301 7.14 -22.87 -2.28
C THR A 301 5.98 -22.94 -1.29
N LEU A 302 6.08 -22.25 -0.15
CA LEU A 302 5.08 -22.21 0.92
C LEU A 302 4.77 -23.59 1.52
N ARG A 303 5.64 -24.60 1.33
CA ARG A 303 5.50 -25.94 1.92
C ARG A 303 5.74 -25.93 3.43
N PHE A 304 6.56 -25.00 3.89
CA PHE A 304 6.81 -24.70 5.28
C PHE A 304 7.02 -23.19 5.42
N VAL A 305 6.51 -22.62 6.51
CA VAL A 305 6.72 -21.21 6.84
C VAL A 305 7.23 -21.16 8.28
N SER A 306 8.40 -20.55 8.46
CA SER A 306 8.99 -20.37 9.79
C SER A 306 8.12 -19.50 10.68
N SER A 307 8.39 -19.55 11.99
CA SER A 307 7.71 -18.70 12.96
C SER A 307 7.93 -17.21 12.67
N THR A 308 6.98 -16.37 13.12
CA THR A 308 7.03 -14.92 12.95
C THR A 308 8.39 -14.31 13.36
N PRO A 309 8.95 -14.57 14.57
CA PRO A 309 10.26 -14.04 14.95
C PRO A 309 11.37 -14.42 13.96
N THR A 310 11.38 -15.67 13.49
CA THR A 310 12.36 -16.12 12.49
C THR A 310 12.27 -15.33 11.20
N LEU A 311 11.06 -15.10 10.67
CA LEU A 311 10.85 -14.34 9.44
C LEU A 311 11.30 -12.88 9.56
N PHE A 312 11.06 -12.26 10.72
CA PHE A 312 11.48 -10.89 11.01
C PHE A 312 12.99 -10.75 11.17
N HIS A 313 13.63 -11.71 11.83
CA HIS A 313 14.96 -11.51 12.38
C HIS A 313 16.06 -12.28 11.64
N ALA A 314 15.74 -13.34 10.90
CA ALA A 314 16.74 -14.09 10.15
C ALA A 314 17.48 -13.19 9.13
N GLY A 315 18.82 -13.22 9.20
CA GLY A 315 19.70 -12.41 8.36
C GLY A 315 19.87 -10.97 8.83
N THR A 316 19.21 -10.53 9.90
CA THR A 316 19.41 -9.20 10.49
C THR A 316 20.63 -9.18 11.41
N LEU A 317 21.16 -7.99 11.72
CA LEU A 317 22.38 -7.82 12.52
C LEU A 317 22.31 -8.46 13.93
N ARG A 318 21.12 -8.54 14.52
CA ARG A 318 20.89 -9.11 15.85
C ARG A 318 19.61 -9.96 15.82
N PRO A 319 19.70 -11.22 15.35
CA PRO A 319 18.54 -12.08 15.33
C PRO A 319 18.14 -12.46 16.76
N GLN A 320 16.84 -12.35 17.09
CA GLN A 320 16.30 -12.66 18.42
C GLN A 320 15.89 -14.13 18.56
#